data_AF-A0A9Q1B245-F1
#
_entry.id   AF-A0A9Q1B245-F1
#
_cell.length_a   1.000
_cell.length_b   1.000
_cell.length_c   1.000
_cell.angle_alpha   90.00
_cell.angle_beta   90.00
_cell.angle_gamma   90.00
#
_symmetry.space_group_name_H-M   'P 1'
#
loop_
_entity.id
_entity.type
_entity.pdbx_description
1 polymer ?
#
loop_
_entity_poly.entity_id
_entity_poly.type
_entity_poly.pdbx_seq_one_letter_code
_entity_poly.pdbx_strand_id
1 'polypeptide(L)'
;MLTIIRKEHGEGWGGGRGEGMLCFFLADCSHAHQTQLAWHQEGTARELKVLAKRNKEMTFEGFLRYMASEDCMIFKNEHRTVYQDMSRPLNEYFISSSHNTYLISDQLIGPSHLWGYISALMKGCRCLEIDCWDGPSKEPVVYHGHTLTSKISFKTVIQVINKHAFLVSDYPLLLSLDNHCSPKQQEVIADYLISIFGDRLVTSTVDDRMPTQLPSPESLKFKIIIKNKKLGTLEETLAKKGTDSHGQTGEFEEEETSDEEQDDDPPQLKQPLLKKRQAHSKGSGPPWKKKRMKKIKIALALSELVIYGKSRKFVSFEESREKQLFYENNSIGEGKARKLAKQKANEFVQHTARFITRIYPKRTRTNSSNYNPQEFWNIGCQLVALNFQTSGVQMDLQAGKFLDNGGSGYILKPEYLRNKNTQFSPYELTENHHPVKLTIKLISGHQLPPSSVSRTNKADPVVVIEIYGIPEDQTKQHSCVVKGNGPAVGSESGSHSLELDLQSQEEEEEEEEENGLCGLRPASLLFFCFDSSTSKEKKTAEKCSGKAKQSKQQENSNSAACLGLPCHHTSQQLFFFRSRAVKTKTQL
;
A
#
# COMPACT_ATOMS: atom_id res chain seq x y z
N MET A 1 -5.39 -5.80 21.24
CA MET A 1 -6.69 -5.85 20.54
C MET A 1 -6.83 -7.28 20.08
N LEU A 2 -7.74 -8.03 20.69
CA LEU A 2 -7.94 -9.44 20.32
C LEU A 2 -8.94 -9.46 19.17
N THR A 3 -8.46 -9.60 17.94
CA THR A 3 -9.31 -9.81 16.77
C THR A 3 -9.19 -11.27 16.39
N ILE A 4 -10.25 -12.02 16.59
CA ILE A 4 -10.32 -13.42 16.13
C ILE A 4 -10.82 -13.36 14.69
N ILE A 5 -9.98 -13.80 13.75
CA ILE A 5 -10.32 -13.95 12.32
C ILE A 5 -10.50 -15.43 12.07
N ARG A 6 -11.73 -15.87 11.76
CA ARG A 6 -12.01 -17.26 11.37
C ARG A 6 -12.18 -17.34 9.86
N LYS A 7 -11.46 -18.24 9.19
CA LYS A 7 -11.71 -18.62 7.79
C LYS A 7 -12.39 -19.97 7.81
N GLU A 8 -13.63 -20.04 7.35
CA GLU A 8 -14.33 -21.32 7.20
C GLU A 8 -14.11 -21.87 5.79
N HIS A 9 -13.61 -23.10 5.70
CA HIS A 9 -13.59 -23.88 4.47
C HIS A 9 -14.86 -24.74 4.44
N GLY A 10 -15.64 -24.61 3.38
CA GLY A 10 -16.86 -25.38 3.18
C GLY A 10 -16.54 -26.80 2.74
N GLU A 11 -16.41 -27.71 3.71
CA GLU A 11 -16.67 -29.13 3.49
C GLU A 11 -17.56 -29.61 4.63
N GLY A 12 -18.81 -29.96 4.29
CA GLY A 12 -19.66 -30.70 5.20
C GLY A 12 -19.05 -32.08 5.46
N TRP A 13 -19.35 -32.67 6.61
CA TRP A 13 -19.76 -34.07 6.78
C TRP A 13 -19.88 -34.41 8.28
N GLY A 14 -20.93 -35.17 8.61
CA GLY A 14 -20.90 -36.25 9.60
C GLY A 14 -20.98 -35.88 11.08
N GLY A 15 -22.16 -36.06 11.67
CA GLY A 15 -22.36 -36.00 13.12
C GLY A 15 -21.49 -37.00 13.88
N GLY A 16 -20.82 -36.51 14.92
CA GLY A 16 -20.08 -37.29 15.91
C GLY A 16 -20.07 -36.52 17.23
N ARG A 17 -20.51 -37.18 18.30
CA ARG A 17 -20.68 -36.61 19.65
C ARG A 17 -19.33 -36.24 20.27
N GLY A 18 -19.23 -34.99 20.74
CA GLY A 18 -18.64 -34.63 22.03
C GLY A 18 -17.31 -35.25 22.43
N GLU A 19 -16.26 -35.04 21.65
CA GLU A 19 -14.84 -35.13 22.05
C GLU A 19 -14.03 -34.61 20.85
N GLY A 20 -13.68 -33.32 20.81
CA GLY A 20 -12.99 -32.80 19.62
C GLY A 20 -12.75 -31.29 19.52
N MET A 21 -13.30 -30.47 20.41
CA MET A 21 -13.12 -29.00 20.27
C MET A 21 -11.70 -28.52 20.63
N LEU A 22 -10.93 -29.32 21.39
CA LEU A 22 -9.55 -28.98 21.75
C LEU A 22 -8.52 -29.40 20.68
N CYS A 23 -8.80 -30.43 19.88
CA CYS A 23 -7.85 -30.93 18.87
C CYS A 23 -7.69 -30.00 17.66
N PHE A 24 -8.75 -29.26 17.27
CA PHE A 24 -8.67 -28.36 16.12
C PHE A 24 -7.90 -27.06 16.41
N PHE A 25 -7.82 -26.64 17.68
CA PHE A 25 -6.97 -25.51 18.09
C PHE A 25 -5.48 -25.88 18.22
N LEU A 26 -5.17 -27.17 18.37
CA LEU A 26 -3.82 -27.65 18.68
C LEU A 26 -2.99 -27.98 17.44
N ALA A 27 -3.55 -28.01 16.23
CA ALA A 27 -2.80 -28.31 15.00
C ALA A 27 -1.68 -27.26 14.72
N ASP A 28 -1.91 -25.99 15.08
CA ASP A 28 -0.90 -24.91 14.96
C ASP A 28 -0.09 -24.67 16.26
N CYS A 29 -0.44 -25.30 17.39
CA CYS A 29 0.20 -25.05 18.69
C CYS A 29 1.53 -25.81 18.91
N SER A 30 2.08 -26.50 17.90
CA SER A 30 3.38 -27.17 18.04
C SER A 30 4.53 -26.19 18.37
N HIS A 31 4.38 -24.90 18.04
CA HIS A 31 5.32 -23.83 18.41
C HIS A 31 5.10 -23.23 19.81
N ALA A 32 3.92 -23.38 20.42
CA ALA A 32 3.59 -22.77 21.72
C ALA A 32 4.37 -23.37 22.91
N HIS A 33 5.17 -24.42 22.67
CA HIS A 33 5.86 -25.18 23.72
C HIS A 33 7.15 -24.52 24.23
N GLN A 34 7.64 -23.44 23.61
CA GLN A 34 8.98 -22.87 23.87
C GLN A 34 9.04 -21.55 24.66
N THR A 35 7.95 -20.80 24.82
CA THR A 35 8.00 -19.44 25.39
C THR A 35 7.51 -19.38 26.85
N GLN A 36 8.40 -19.64 27.82
CA GLN A 36 8.13 -19.32 29.24
C GLN A 36 9.41 -19.00 30.04
N LEU A 37 9.77 -17.71 30.10
CA LEU A 37 10.61 -17.03 31.11
C LEU A 37 10.02 -15.61 31.23
N ALA A 38 9.86 -14.90 32.34
CA ALA A 38 10.04 -15.01 33.80
C ALA A 38 9.13 -13.88 34.41
N TRP A 39 8.55 -13.89 35.62
CA TRP A 39 9.09 -13.58 36.96
C TRP A 39 7.95 -13.71 38.03
N HIS A 40 8.31 -13.61 39.32
CA HIS A 40 7.74 -14.16 40.57
C HIS A 40 6.48 -13.53 41.22
N GLN A 41 5.62 -14.40 41.80
CA GLN A 41 5.10 -14.46 43.20
C GLN A 41 4.55 -15.90 43.43
N GLU A 42 5.35 -16.82 43.98
CA GLU A 42 5.47 -17.30 45.38
C GLU A 42 4.56 -18.51 45.73
N GLY A 43 5.18 -19.71 45.68
CA GLY A 43 4.65 -20.97 46.19
C GLY A 43 3.80 -21.79 45.21
N THR A 44 2.49 -21.76 45.39
CA THR A 44 1.50 -22.66 44.78
C THR A 44 1.29 -22.43 43.28
N ALA A 45 1.33 -21.18 42.82
CA ALA A 45 1.22 -20.85 41.40
C ALA A 45 2.42 -21.37 40.59
N ARG A 46 3.60 -21.48 41.22
CA ARG A 46 4.80 -22.03 40.57
C ARG A 46 4.70 -23.55 40.46
N GLU A 47 4.20 -24.22 41.49
CA GLU A 47 3.97 -25.67 41.48
C GLU A 47 2.91 -26.08 40.45
N LEU A 48 1.78 -25.36 40.38
CA LEU A 48 0.75 -25.59 39.36
C LEU A 48 1.26 -25.36 37.94
N LYS A 49 2.11 -24.34 37.72
CA LYS A 49 2.76 -24.08 36.43
C LYS A 49 3.75 -25.19 36.05
N VAL A 50 4.51 -25.70 37.02
CA VAL A 50 5.47 -26.81 36.82
C VAL A 50 4.74 -28.13 36.54
N LEU A 51 3.65 -28.42 37.27
CA LEU A 51 2.81 -29.59 37.05
C LEU A 51 2.12 -29.55 35.69
N ALA A 52 1.48 -28.42 35.35
CA ALA A 52 0.85 -28.23 34.04
C ALA A 52 1.87 -28.40 32.91
N LYS A 53 3.07 -27.79 33.02
CA LYS A 53 4.14 -27.96 32.03
C LYS A 53 4.63 -29.41 31.92
N ARG A 54 4.73 -30.14 33.03
CA ARG A 54 5.11 -31.56 33.04
C ARG A 54 4.05 -32.46 32.42
N ASN A 55 2.76 -32.10 32.58
CA ASN A 55 1.62 -32.81 32.03
C ASN A 55 1.22 -32.35 30.62
N LYS A 56 1.93 -31.36 30.04
CA LYS A 56 1.58 -30.71 28.76
C LYS A 56 0.22 -30.03 28.76
N GLU A 57 -0.16 -29.44 29.88
CA GLU A 57 -1.38 -28.68 30.10
C GLU A 57 -1.08 -27.18 30.22
N MET A 58 -2.07 -26.34 29.91
CA MET A 58 -1.97 -24.87 30.05
C MET A 58 -2.96 -24.38 31.10
N THR A 59 -2.45 -23.64 32.09
CA THR A 59 -3.30 -22.95 33.08
C THR A 59 -4.11 -21.82 32.41
N PHE A 60 -5.26 -21.44 32.99
CA PHE A 60 -6.05 -20.30 32.49
C PHE A 60 -5.25 -18.99 32.45
N GLU A 61 -4.42 -18.72 33.46
CA GLU A 61 -3.50 -17.57 33.44
C GLU A 61 -2.48 -17.67 32.30
N GLY A 62 -1.95 -18.87 32.06
CA GLY A 62 -1.07 -19.15 30.93
C GLY A 62 -1.74 -18.87 29.59
N PHE A 63 -3.02 -19.24 29.46
CA PHE A 63 -3.83 -18.95 28.27
C PHE A 63 -4.02 -17.45 28.06
N LEU A 64 -4.36 -16.67 29.10
CA LEU A 64 -4.48 -15.21 28.98
C LEU A 64 -3.16 -14.55 28.54
N ARG A 65 -2.03 -15.02 29.07
CA ARG A 65 -0.70 -14.55 28.67
C ARG A 65 -0.38 -14.91 27.23
N TYR A 66 -0.74 -16.11 26.79
CA TYR A 66 -0.60 -16.55 25.40
C TYR A 66 -1.45 -15.68 24.45
N MET A 67 -2.73 -15.45 24.78
CA MET A 67 -3.62 -14.59 23.99
C MET A 67 -3.14 -13.13 23.91
N ALA A 68 -2.36 -12.66 24.87
CA ALA A 68 -1.74 -11.33 24.88
C ALA A 68 -0.30 -11.30 24.32
N SER A 69 0.25 -12.45 23.92
CA SER A 69 1.61 -12.58 23.41
C SER A 69 1.71 -12.14 21.95
N GLU A 70 2.95 -12.06 21.45
CA GLU A 70 3.19 -11.76 20.04
C GLU A 70 2.60 -12.83 19.11
N ASP A 71 2.47 -14.08 19.57
CA ASP A 71 1.96 -15.21 18.78
C ASP A 71 0.47 -15.06 18.40
N CYS A 72 -0.28 -14.26 19.15
CA CYS A 72 -1.70 -13.99 18.91
C CYS A 72 -1.94 -12.59 18.31
N MET A 73 -0.90 -11.94 17.77
CA MET A 73 -1.05 -10.66 17.09
C MET A 73 -1.79 -10.84 15.76
N ILE A 74 -2.56 -9.80 15.36
CA ILE A 74 -3.29 -9.79 14.08
C ILE A 74 -2.31 -9.88 12.90
N PHE A 75 -1.12 -9.29 13.05
CA PHE A 75 -0.04 -9.40 12.08
C PHE A 75 0.78 -10.65 12.36
N LYS A 76 0.89 -11.50 11.36
CA LYS A 76 1.70 -12.73 11.37
C LYS A 76 3.15 -12.43 11.71
N ASN A 77 3.69 -13.13 12.70
CA ASN A 77 5.08 -12.93 13.11
C ASN A 77 6.07 -13.37 12.03
N GLU A 78 5.71 -14.36 11.21
CA GLU A 78 6.54 -14.85 10.10
C GLU A 78 6.77 -13.77 9.04
N HIS A 79 5.84 -12.82 8.93
CA HIS A 79 5.92 -11.70 7.98
C HIS A 79 6.75 -10.53 8.51
N ARG A 80 7.24 -10.59 9.77
CA ARG A 80 8.19 -9.60 10.33
C ARG A 80 9.61 -9.76 9.81
N THR A 81 9.88 -10.85 9.10
CA THR A 81 11.09 -11.03 8.31
C THR A 81 10.75 -11.11 6.83
N VAL A 82 11.73 -10.88 5.97
CA VAL A 82 11.56 -11.01 4.51
C VAL A 82 11.20 -12.45 4.17
N TYR A 83 10.06 -12.65 3.52
CA TYR A 83 9.54 -13.98 3.16
C TYR A 83 9.08 -14.07 1.70
N GLN A 84 8.90 -12.92 1.03
CA GLN A 84 8.50 -12.89 -0.38
C GLN A 84 9.70 -13.12 -1.28
N ASP A 85 9.45 -13.53 -2.53
CA ASP A 85 10.49 -13.64 -3.55
C ASP A 85 11.07 -12.25 -3.87
N MET A 86 12.33 -12.02 -3.50
CA MET A 86 13.06 -10.77 -3.71
C MET A 86 13.95 -10.78 -4.97
N SER A 87 13.85 -11.84 -5.77
CA SER A 87 14.69 -12.07 -6.96
C SER A 87 14.04 -11.62 -8.28
N ARG A 88 12.82 -11.09 -8.24
CA ARG A 88 12.09 -10.61 -9.43
C ARG A 88 12.49 -9.19 -9.82
N PRO A 89 12.19 -8.73 -11.05
CA PRO A 89 12.50 -7.36 -11.47
C PRO A 89 11.85 -6.28 -10.60
N LEU A 90 12.54 -5.16 -10.38
CA LEU A 90 12.06 -4.05 -9.51
C LEU A 90 10.63 -3.55 -9.85
N ASN A 91 10.21 -3.55 -11.12
CA ASN A 91 8.86 -3.13 -11.52
C ASN A 91 7.75 -4.08 -11.03
N GLU A 92 8.11 -5.25 -10.50
CA GLU A 92 7.18 -6.23 -9.94
C GLU A 92 6.87 -6.00 -8.44
N TYR A 93 7.41 -4.95 -7.81
CA TYR A 93 7.20 -4.64 -6.40
C TYR A 93 6.49 -3.29 -6.22
N PHE A 94 5.64 -3.19 -5.21
CA PHE A 94 5.33 -1.90 -4.59
C PHE A 94 6.53 -1.43 -3.77
N ILE A 95 6.85 -0.14 -3.84
CA ILE A 95 8.06 0.42 -3.24
C ILE A 95 7.68 1.61 -2.37
N SER A 96 8.06 1.58 -1.10
CA SER A 96 7.73 2.63 -0.13
C SER A 96 8.35 3.96 -0.55
N SER A 97 7.53 4.99 -0.80
CA SER A 97 7.95 6.19 -1.53
C SER A 97 7.49 7.48 -0.87
N SER A 98 8.42 8.42 -0.69
CA SER A 98 8.17 9.75 -0.14
C SER A 98 8.12 10.80 -1.25
N HIS A 99 7.26 11.81 -1.06
CA HIS A 99 7.19 13.03 -1.84
C HIS A 99 7.76 14.19 -1.01
N ASN A 100 8.52 15.09 -1.67
CA ASN A 100 9.19 16.26 -1.08
C ASN A 100 9.78 15.95 0.30
N THR A 101 10.63 14.92 0.36
CA THR A 101 11.09 14.28 1.59
C THR A 101 11.79 15.24 2.56
N TYR A 102 12.35 16.34 2.05
CA TYR A 102 12.98 17.38 2.84
C TYR A 102 11.99 18.20 3.69
N LEU A 103 10.70 18.25 3.35
CA LEU A 103 9.70 19.04 4.06
C LEU A 103 9.19 18.31 5.32
N ILE A 104 9.17 19.02 6.45
CA ILE A 104 8.60 18.52 7.71
C ILE A 104 7.27 19.19 8.10
N SER A 105 6.71 20.05 7.22
CA SER A 105 5.44 20.75 7.41
C SER A 105 4.70 20.89 6.05
N ASP A 106 4.06 22.04 5.81
CA ASP A 106 3.40 22.47 4.59
C ASP A 106 4.38 22.69 3.42
N GLN A 107 3.80 22.85 2.21
CA GLN A 107 4.53 22.99 0.96
C GLN A 107 4.97 24.43 0.65
N LEU A 108 4.57 25.46 1.41
CA LEU A 108 4.77 26.85 0.99
C LEU A 108 5.76 27.63 1.85
N ILE A 109 5.72 27.42 3.16
CA ILE A 109 6.50 28.18 4.16
C ILE A 109 7.21 27.22 5.11
N GLY A 110 6.76 25.96 5.18
CA GLY A 110 7.31 24.93 6.04
C GLY A 110 8.83 24.77 5.95
N PRO A 111 9.51 24.41 7.06
CA PRO A 111 10.95 24.22 7.03
C PRO A 111 11.32 22.96 6.24
N SER A 112 12.40 23.07 5.46
CA SER A 112 13.17 21.93 4.95
C SER A 112 14.16 21.49 6.03
N HIS A 113 14.22 20.19 6.31
CA HIS A 113 15.06 19.65 7.38
C HIS A 113 15.57 18.24 7.07
N LEU A 114 16.80 17.94 7.49
CA LEU A 114 17.44 16.61 7.35
C LEU A 114 16.62 15.49 8.00
N TRP A 115 15.86 15.84 9.04
CA TRP A 115 14.97 14.91 9.74
C TRP A 115 13.92 14.27 8.83
N GLY A 116 13.45 14.96 7.79
CA GLY A 116 12.51 14.37 6.84
C GLY A 116 13.09 13.12 6.18
N TYR A 117 14.35 13.18 5.74
CA TYR A 117 15.08 12.03 5.19
C TYR A 117 15.32 10.92 6.22
N ILE A 118 15.79 11.28 7.43
CA ILE A 118 16.05 10.31 8.50
C ILE A 118 14.76 9.57 8.86
N SER A 119 13.69 10.32 9.13
CA SER A 119 12.38 9.78 9.51
C SER A 119 11.81 8.86 8.42
N ALA A 120 11.88 9.26 7.15
CA ALA A 120 11.42 8.42 6.04
C ALA A 120 12.23 7.11 5.95
N LEU A 121 13.56 7.18 6.02
CA LEU A 121 14.43 6.01 5.98
C LEU A 121 14.18 5.06 7.14
N MET A 122 14.07 5.58 8.37
CA MET A 122 13.78 4.78 9.57
C MET A 122 12.39 4.13 9.55
N LYS A 123 11.45 4.67 8.76
CA LYS A 123 10.14 4.06 8.47
C LYS A 123 10.17 3.09 7.27
N GLY A 124 11.35 2.67 6.82
CA GLY A 124 11.52 1.72 5.71
C GLY A 124 11.25 2.32 4.32
N CYS A 125 11.25 3.65 4.16
CA CYS A 125 11.07 4.28 2.83
C CYS A 125 12.25 3.96 1.92
N ARG A 126 11.99 3.59 0.66
CA ARG A 126 12.95 3.14 -0.36
C ARG A 126 12.99 4.01 -1.62
N CYS A 127 12.18 5.07 -1.69
CA CYS A 127 12.30 6.12 -2.70
C CYS A 127 12.17 7.50 -2.06
N LEU A 128 13.22 8.32 -2.15
CA LEU A 128 13.27 9.66 -1.59
C LEU A 128 13.33 10.69 -2.70
N GLU A 129 12.76 11.88 -2.46
CA GLU A 129 12.79 13.01 -3.38
C GLU A 129 13.75 14.10 -2.92
N ILE A 130 14.51 14.66 -3.85
CA ILE A 130 15.46 15.75 -3.60
C ILE A 130 15.29 16.80 -4.69
N ASP A 131 14.72 17.94 -4.32
CA ASP A 131 14.56 19.08 -5.23
C ASP A 131 15.85 19.90 -5.24
N CYS A 132 16.62 19.76 -6.30
CA CYS A 132 17.96 20.31 -6.39
C CYS A 132 17.93 21.67 -7.08
N TRP A 133 18.38 22.71 -6.39
CA TRP A 133 18.43 24.08 -6.89
C TRP A 133 19.81 24.68 -6.76
N ASP A 134 20.13 25.62 -7.65
CA ASP A 134 21.37 26.38 -7.56
C ASP A 134 21.44 27.14 -6.22
N GLY A 135 22.54 26.95 -5.49
CA GLY A 135 22.82 27.69 -4.27
C GLY A 135 24.00 28.65 -4.39
N PRO A 136 24.26 29.44 -3.34
CA PRO A 136 25.37 30.38 -3.29
C PRO A 136 26.71 29.64 -3.33
N SER A 137 27.78 30.34 -3.72
CA SER A 137 29.15 29.79 -3.72
C SER A 137 29.33 28.50 -4.54
N LYS A 138 28.47 28.27 -5.55
CA LYS A 138 28.45 27.06 -6.40
C LYS A 138 28.06 25.78 -5.65
N GLU A 139 27.44 25.88 -4.48
CA GLU A 139 26.97 24.74 -3.69
C GLU A 139 25.48 24.51 -3.93
N PRO A 140 25.06 23.32 -4.41
CA PRO A 140 23.64 23.01 -4.60
C PRO A 140 22.88 22.98 -3.27
N VAL A 141 21.63 23.43 -3.31
CA VAL A 141 20.72 23.45 -2.16
C VAL A 141 19.44 22.67 -2.46
N VAL A 142 18.76 22.27 -1.39
CA VAL A 142 17.49 21.55 -1.45
C VAL A 142 16.41 22.40 -0.77
N TYR A 143 15.33 22.67 -1.51
CA TYR A 143 14.11 23.34 -1.03
C TYR A 143 13.01 23.25 -2.09
N HIS A 144 11.79 23.63 -1.73
CA HIS A 144 10.68 23.67 -2.68
C HIS A 144 10.73 24.95 -3.51
N GLY A 145 10.97 24.80 -4.82
CA GLY A 145 11.18 25.90 -5.76
C GLY A 145 10.08 26.95 -5.74
N HIS A 146 10.46 28.23 -5.89
CA HIS A 146 9.52 29.37 -5.95
C HIS A 146 8.59 29.50 -4.72
N THR A 147 8.99 28.95 -3.57
CA THR A 147 8.27 29.09 -2.30
C THR A 147 9.15 29.73 -1.21
N LEU A 148 8.61 29.89 -0.01
CA LEU A 148 9.30 30.45 1.16
C LEU A 148 9.86 29.36 2.09
N THR A 149 9.89 28.11 1.64
CA THR A 149 10.49 27.00 2.41
C THR A 149 11.98 27.25 2.66
N SER A 150 12.48 26.83 3.83
CA SER A 150 13.90 27.00 4.15
C SER A 150 14.77 26.12 3.26
N LYS A 151 16.06 26.45 3.16
CA LYS A 151 17.03 25.74 2.31
C LYS A 151 17.97 24.90 3.16
N ILE A 152 18.31 23.71 2.68
CA ILE A 152 19.35 22.85 3.27
C ILE A 152 20.42 22.50 2.22
N SER A 153 21.64 22.22 2.65
CA SER A 153 22.74 21.87 1.74
C SER A 153 22.52 20.49 1.12
N PHE A 154 22.66 20.37 -0.20
CA PHE A 154 22.60 19.09 -0.91
C PHE A 154 23.66 18.10 -0.39
N LYS A 155 24.90 18.56 -0.21
CA LYS A 155 25.99 17.75 0.35
C LYS A 155 25.60 17.11 1.69
N THR A 156 25.01 17.90 2.57
CA THR A 156 24.59 17.41 3.90
C THR A 156 23.44 16.42 3.80
N VAL A 157 22.50 16.65 2.88
CA VAL A 157 21.41 15.69 2.57
C VAL A 157 22.00 14.34 2.15
N ILE A 158 22.94 14.33 1.20
CA ILE A 158 23.57 13.09 0.72
C ILE A 158 24.36 12.38 1.83
N GLN A 159 25.09 13.11 2.67
CA GLN A 159 25.78 12.54 3.85
C GLN A 159 24.81 11.87 4.83
N VAL A 160 23.68 12.52 5.13
CA VAL A 160 22.65 11.97 6.01
C VAL A 160 22.01 10.73 5.40
N ILE A 161 21.69 10.76 4.10
CA ILE A 161 21.14 9.59 3.40
C ILE A 161 22.14 8.43 3.45
N ASN A 162 23.42 8.66 3.16
CA ASN A 162 24.43 7.60 3.18
C ASN A 162 24.53 6.91 4.55
N LYS A 163 24.43 7.69 5.63
CA LYS A 163 24.47 7.17 6.99
C LYS A 163 23.27 6.29 7.35
N HIS A 164 22.08 6.57 6.81
CA HIS A 164 20.84 5.93 7.26
C HIS A 164 20.19 5.00 6.22
N ALA A 165 20.64 5.03 4.95
CA ALA A 165 20.01 4.35 3.83
C ALA A 165 19.67 2.89 4.14
N PHE A 166 20.59 2.18 4.80
CA PHE A 166 20.49 0.73 5.00
C PHE A 166 20.39 0.30 6.47
N LEU A 167 19.95 1.19 7.38
CA LEU A 167 19.84 0.85 8.81
C LEU A 167 18.67 -0.07 9.13
N VAL A 168 17.58 0.01 8.37
CA VAL A 168 16.34 -0.77 8.62
C VAL A 168 15.97 -1.71 7.47
N SER A 169 16.67 -1.60 6.34
CA SER A 169 16.45 -2.44 5.16
C SER A 169 17.70 -2.43 4.29
N ASP A 170 18.15 -3.61 3.89
CA ASP A 170 19.32 -3.79 3.02
C ASP A 170 18.98 -3.55 1.55
N TYR A 171 17.69 -3.45 1.20
CA TYR A 171 17.23 -3.34 -0.18
C TYR A 171 17.46 -1.96 -0.79
N PRO A 172 17.56 -1.87 -2.13
CA PRO A 172 18.02 -0.67 -2.82
C PRO A 172 17.21 0.58 -2.49
N LEU A 173 17.90 1.72 -2.50
CA LEU A 173 17.31 3.03 -2.31
C LEU A 173 17.26 3.80 -3.64
N LEU A 174 16.10 4.29 -4.03
CA LEU A 174 15.93 5.17 -5.18
C LEU A 174 15.97 6.63 -4.73
N LEU A 175 16.79 7.45 -5.40
CA LEU A 175 16.82 8.90 -5.21
C LEU A 175 16.24 9.59 -6.45
N SER A 176 15.02 10.09 -6.33
CA SER A 176 14.36 10.90 -7.35
C SER A 176 14.85 12.34 -7.25
N LEU A 177 15.72 12.75 -8.17
CA LEU A 177 16.22 14.12 -8.25
C LEU A 177 15.28 14.95 -9.11
N ASP A 178 14.67 15.98 -8.52
CA ASP A 178 14.01 17.03 -9.29
C ASP A 178 15.01 18.16 -9.53
N ASN A 179 15.65 18.10 -10.70
CA ASN A 179 16.86 18.87 -10.98
C ASN A 179 16.58 20.19 -11.68
N HIS A 180 16.80 21.30 -10.96
CA HIS A 180 16.70 22.68 -11.43
C HIS A 180 18.04 23.41 -11.43
N CYS A 181 19.15 22.69 -11.23
CA CYS A 181 20.49 23.26 -11.17
C CYS A 181 21.05 23.60 -12.55
N SER A 182 21.91 24.61 -12.62
CA SER A 182 22.76 24.88 -13.78
C SER A 182 23.71 23.71 -14.04
N PRO A 183 24.19 23.49 -15.29
CA PRO A 183 25.10 22.38 -15.58
C PRO A 183 26.34 22.33 -14.68
N LYS A 184 26.88 23.49 -14.29
CA LYS A 184 28.03 23.57 -13.37
C LYS A 184 27.70 23.02 -11.98
N GLN A 185 26.52 23.29 -11.44
CA GLN A 185 26.11 22.73 -10.14
C GLN A 185 25.60 21.29 -10.28
N GLN A 186 25.17 20.86 -11.46
CA GLN A 186 24.89 19.43 -11.73
C GLN A 186 26.17 18.58 -11.68
N GLU A 187 27.32 19.11 -12.10
CA GLU A 187 28.63 18.45 -11.91
C GLU A 187 28.95 18.31 -10.42
N VAL A 188 28.75 19.37 -9.61
CA VAL A 188 28.93 19.31 -8.15
C VAL A 188 27.99 18.28 -7.50
N ILE A 189 26.75 18.17 -7.99
CA ILE A 189 25.83 17.09 -7.57
C ILE A 189 26.43 15.72 -7.88
N ALA A 190 26.92 15.51 -9.10
CA ALA A 190 27.53 14.24 -9.51
C ALA A 190 28.75 13.91 -8.63
N ASP A 191 29.63 14.87 -8.38
CA ASP A 191 30.80 14.74 -7.50
C ASP A 191 30.41 14.31 -6.10
N TYR A 192 29.36 14.92 -5.52
CA TYR A 192 28.87 14.54 -4.20
C TYR A 192 28.24 13.15 -4.18
N LEU A 193 27.47 12.79 -5.20
CA LEU A 193 26.92 11.43 -5.30
C LEU A 193 28.04 10.40 -5.36
N ILE A 194 29.04 10.60 -6.22
CA ILE A 194 30.18 9.67 -6.39
C ILE A 194 31.02 9.61 -5.12
N SER A 195 31.48 10.75 -4.60
CA SER A 195 32.43 10.79 -3.49
C SER A 195 31.82 10.35 -2.15
N ILE A 196 30.53 10.62 -1.91
CA ILE A 196 29.89 10.31 -0.62
C ILE A 196 29.31 8.90 -0.62
N PHE A 197 28.63 8.46 -1.69
CA PHE A 197 28.07 7.11 -1.73
C PHE A 197 29.09 6.05 -2.13
N GLY A 198 30.13 6.41 -2.88
CA GLY A 198 31.19 5.49 -3.27
C GLY A 198 30.65 4.24 -3.97
N ASP A 199 31.00 3.07 -3.45
CA ASP A 199 30.61 1.76 -3.96
C ASP A 199 29.11 1.47 -3.86
N ARG A 200 28.38 2.19 -2.99
CA ARG A 200 26.93 2.07 -2.86
C ARG A 200 26.19 2.67 -4.05
N LEU A 201 26.79 3.62 -4.78
CA LEU A 201 26.16 4.22 -5.94
C LEU A 201 26.15 3.25 -7.12
N VAL A 202 25.00 3.09 -7.78
CA VAL A 202 24.93 2.38 -9.06
C VAL A 202 25.46 3.28 -10.17
N THR A 203 26.63 2.93 -10.71
CA THR A 203 27.29 3.66 -11.80
C THR A 203 27.38 2.86 -13.11
N SER A 204 27.03 1.57 -13.07
CA SER A 204 26.93 0.71 -14.25
C SER A 204 25.84 -0.35 -14.05
N THR A 205 25.60 -1.15 -15.09
CA THR A 205 24.65 -2.27 -15.01
C THR A 205 25.22 -3.41 -14.17
N VAL A 206 24.32 -4.26 -13.64
CA VAL A 206 24.72 -5.50 -12.96
C VAL A 206 25.58 -6.34 -13.93
N ASP A 207 26.75 -6.77 -13.45
CA ASP A 207 27.78 -7.50 -14.20
C ASP A 207 28.32 -6.80 -15.45
N ASP A 208 28.11 -5.49 -15.61
CA ASP A 208 28.52 -4.69 -16.78
C ASP A 208 27.96 -5.20 -18.13
N ARG A 209 26.83 -5.91 -18.09
CA ARG A 209 26.13 -6.42 -19.27
C ARG A 209 24.86 -5.64 -19.55
N MET A 210 24.46 -5.59 -20.81
CA MET A 210 23.19 -4.95 -21.19
C MET A 210 22.01 -5.82 -20.72
N PRO A 211 21.15 -5.34 -19.81
CA PRO A 211 20.04 -6.11 -19.30
C PRO A 211 18.83 -6.00 -20.22
N THR A 212 17.95 -7.01 -20.17
CA THR A 212 16.66 -7.03 -20.87
C THR A 212 15.48 -6.64 -19.98
N GLN A 213 15.71 -6.53 -18.67
CA GLN A 213 14.74 -6.17 -17.65
C GLN A 213 15.43 -5.47 -16.47
N LEU A 214 14.63 -4.90 -15.57
CA LEU A 214 15.19 -4.32 -14.35
C LEU A 214 15.83 -5.41 -13.47
N PRO A 215 16.95 -5.10 -12.78
CA PRO A 215 17.52 -5.96 -11.75
C PRO A 215 16.52 -6.19 -10.61
N SER A 216 16.82 -7.14 -9.73
CA SER A 216 15.99 -7.45 -8.57
C SER A 216 16.39 -6.63 -7.34
N PRO A 217 15.48 -6.46 -6.35
CA PRO A 217 15.86 -5.94 -5.05
C PRO A 217 17.05 -6.71 -4.45
N GLU A 218 17.07 -8.04 -4.57
CA GLU A 218 18.14 -8.88 -4.03
C GLU A 218 19.50 -8.61 -4.68
N SER A 219 19.55 -8.48 -6.02
CA SER A 219 20.82 -8.20 -6.72
C SER A 219 21.36 -6.79 -6.47
N LEU A 220 20.55 -5.92 -5.89
CA LEU A 220 20.87 -4.51 -5.63
C LEU A 220 20.90 -4.17 -4.14
N LYS A 221 21.07 -5.17 -3.26
CA LYS A 221 21.27 -4.90 -1.84
C LYS A 221 22.43 -3.93 -1.62
N PHE A 222 22.22 -2.98 -0.71
CA PHE A 222 23.13 -1.89 -0.36
C PHE A 222 23.45 -0.92 -1.51
N LYS A 223 22.64 -0.91 -2.58
CA LYS A 223 22.82 0.00 -3.71
C LYS A 223 21.84 1.17 -3.73
N ILE A 224 22.31 2.29 -4.27
CA ILE A 224 21.57 3.54 -4.43
C ILE A 224 21.43 3.84 -5.92
N ILE A 225 20.19 3.97 -6.39
CA ILE A 225 19.84 4.22 -7.79
C ILE A 225 19.44 5.68 -7.94
N ILE A 226 20.02 6.37 -8.93
CA ILE A 226 19.63 7.73 -9.27
C ILE A 226 18.51 7.70 -10.31
N LYS A 227 17.37 8.32 -9.95
CA LYS A 227 16.30 8.64 -10.88
C LYS A 227 16.38 10.11 -11.26
N ASN A 228 16.71 10.38 -12.53
CA ASN A 228 16.81 11.73 -13.09
C ASN A 228 16.62 11.68 -14.62
N LYS A 229 16.55 12.84 -15.27
CA LYS A 229 16.64 12.95 -16.73
C LYS A 229 18.04 12.53 -17.19
N LYS A 230 18.11 11.90 -18.37
CA LYS A 230 19.32 11.33 -18.94
C LYS A 230 19.42 11.67 -20.43
N LEU A 231 20.63 12.01 -20.87
CA LEU A 231 21.04 12.08 -22.27
C LEU A 231 21.49 10.71 -22.78
N GLY A 232 21.02 10.34 -23.97
CA GLY A 232 21.41 9.10 -24.62
C GLY A 232 20.73 7.84 -24.08
N THR A 233 21.23 6.69 -24.53
CA THR A 233 20.75 5.36 -24.10
C THR A 233 21.64 4.73 -23.03
N LEU A 234 21.19 3.61 -22.48
CA LEU A 234 21.98 2.85 -21.51
C LEU A 234 23.22 2.23 -22.16
N GLU A 235 23.08 1.76 -23.40
CA GLU A 235 24.16 1.20 -24.22
C GLU A 235 25.25 2.25 -24.49
N GLU A 236 24.87 3.48 -24.85
CA GLU A 236 25.81 4.58 -25.06
C GLU A 236 26.58 4.92 -23.78
N THR A 237 25.93 4.80 -22.61
CA THR A 237 26.57 5.03 -21.31
C THR A 237 27.59 3.94 -21.00
N LEU A 238 27.26 2.67 -21.26
CA LEU A 238 28.18 1.55 -21.09
C LEU A 238 29.38 1.65 -22.03
N ALA A 239 29.17 2.08 -23.27
CA ALA A 239 30.24 2.26 -24.26
C ALA A 239 31.23 3.38 -23.88
N LYS A 240 30.79 4.38 -23.11
CA LYS A 240 31.60 5.50 -22.63
C LYS A 240 32.19 5.26 -21.23
N LYS A 241 32.02 4.07 -20.66
CA LYS A 241 32.50 3.77 -19.32
C LYS A 241 34.01 4.02 -19.21
N GLY A 242 34.40 4.85 -18.23
CA GLY A 242 35.80 5.20 -17.97
C GLY A 242 36.31 6.45 -18.71
N THR A 243 35.48 7.13 -19.50
CA THR A 243 35.82 8.45 -20.05
C THR A 243 35.44 9.57 -19.07
N ASP A 244 36.23 10.65 -19.02
CA ASP A 244 35.88 11.83 -18.23
C ASP A 244 34.81 12.66 -18.95
N SER A 245 33.66 12.83 -18.29
CA SER A 245 32.50 13.57 -18.79
C SER A 245 32.35 14.97 -18.17
N HIS A 246 33.29 15.41 -17.32
CA HIS A 246 33.29 16.77 -16.75
C HIS A 246 33.45 17.85 -17.83
N GLY A 247 32.77 18.97 -17.64
CA GLY A 247 32.74 20.10 -18.57
C GLY A 247 31.89 19.86 -19.81
N GLN A 248 31.34 18.65 -19.99
CA GLN A 248 30.51 18.31 -21.14
C GLN A 248 29.02 18.44 -20.78
N THR A 249 28.27 19.10 -21.66
CA THR A 249 26.83 19.32 -21.48
C THR A 249 26.10 18.93 -22.76
N GLY A 250 24.94 18.29 -22.61
CA GLY A 250 24.00 18.12 -23.72
C GLY A 250 22.71 18.89 -23.48
N GLU A 251 21.94 19.05 -24.55
CA GLU A 251 20.65 19.72 -24.52
C GLU A 251 19.61 18.88 -25.24
N PHE A 252 18.38 18.90 -24.74
CA PHE A 252 17.21 18.44 -25.49
C PHE A 252 16.02 19.34 -25.23
N GLU A 253 15.06 19.28 -26.13
CA GLU A 253 13.82 20.03 -26.03
C GLU A 253 12.74 19.12 -25.44
N GLU A 254 12.01 19.64 -24.46
CA GLU A 254 10.84 18.98 -23.90
C GLU A 254 9.63 19.89 -24.07
N GLU A 255 8.50 19.32 -24.50
CA GLU A 255 7.24 20.08 -24.51
C GLU A 255 6.93 20.53 -23.08
N GLU A 256 6.73 21.84 -22.88
CA GLU A 256 6.10 22.30 -21.65
C GLU A 256 4.64 21.86 -21.67
N THR A 257 4.32 20.84 -20.89
CA THR A 257 2.91 20.56 -20.58
C THR A 257 2.53 21.35 -19.35
N SER A 258 1.45 22.11 -19.47
CA SER A 258 0.69 22.64 -18.34
C SER A 258 -0.03 21.52 -17.59
N ASP A 259 0.65 20.40 -17.27
CA ASP A 259 0.15 19.51 -16.20
C ASP A 259 0.10 20.29 -14.85
N GLU A 260 0.67 21.51 -14.81
CA GLU A 260 0.68 22.43 -13.67
C GLU A 260 -0.45 23.49 -13.63
N GLU A 261 -1.23 23.72 -14.69
CA GLU A 261 -2.22 24.83 -14.72
C GLU A 261 -3.65 24.45 -15.11
N GLN A 262 -3.93 23.20 -15.44
CA GLN A 262 -5.20 22.84 -16.12
C GLN A 262 -6.12 21.88 -15.36
N ASP A 263 -6.00 21.80 -14.03
CA ASP A 263 -6.79 20.83 -13.24
C ASP A 263 -7.61 21.42 -12.07
N ASP A 264 -7.69 22.74 -11.85
CA ASP A 264 -8.50 23.28 -10.73
C ASP A 264 -9.00 24.72 -11.02
N ASP A 265 -10.07 24.88 -11.80
CA ASP A 265 -10.95 26.07 -11.70
C ASP A 265 -12.34 25.62 -11.22
N PRO A 266 -12.78 25.96 -9.99
CA PRO A 266 -14.15 25.72 -9.55
C PRO A 266 -15.14 26.53 -10.41
N PRO A 267 -16.39 26.10 -10.61
CA PRO A 267 -17.39 26.94 -11.27
C PRO A 267 -17.60 28.20 -10.41
N GLN A 268 -17.05 29.33 -10.85
CA GLN A 268 -17.37 30.62 -10.24
C GLN A 268 -18.86 30.88 -10.40
N LEU A 269 -19.54 31.05 -9.28
CA LEU A 269 -20.92 31.48 -9.17
C LEU A 269 -21.06 32.83 -9.90
N LYS A 270 -21.57 32.83 -11.13
CA LYS A 270 -21.88 34.06 -11.85
C LYS A 270 -23.08 34.72 -11.19
N GLN A 271 -22.84 35.79 -10.44
CA GLN A 271 -23.90 36.75 -10.11
C GLN A 271 -24.36 37.46 -11.40
N PRO A 272 -25.66 37.64 -11.63
CA PRO A 272 -26.17 38.23 -12.86
C PRO A 272 -26.17 39.75 -12.77
N LEU A 273 -25.34 40.42 -13.58
CA LEU A 273 -25.49 41.84 -13.86
C LEU A 273 -25.56 42.12 -15.37
N LEU A 274 -26.75 42.60 -15.73
CA LEU A 274 -27.28 43.29 -16.91
C LEU A 274 -26.45 43.51 -18.20
N LYS A 275 -27.04 42.99 -19.28
CA LYS A 275 -27.43 43.58 -20.59
C LYS A 275 -26.42 44.36 -21.49
N LYS A 276 -26.42 43.83 -22.74
CA LYS A 276 -26.30 44.47 -24.08
C LYS A 276 -24.90 44.89 -24.58
N ARG A 277 -24.46 44.23 -25.67
CA ARG A 277 -24.62 44.71 -27.07
C ARG A 277 -24.22 43.61 -28.07
N GLN A 278 -25.07 43.42 -29.08
CA GLN A 278 -24.78 42.67 -30.29
C GLN A 278 -23.84 43.50 -31.19
N ALA A 279 -22.81 42.85 -31.74
CA ALA A 279 -22.22 43.23 -33.03
C ALA A 279 -21.58 41.98 -33.66
N HIS A 280 -22.01 41.67 -34.88
CA HIS A 280 -21.43 40.66 -35.75
C HIS A 280 -19.96 40.97 -36.06
N SER A 281 -19.07 39.99 -35.91
CA SER A 281 -17.91 39.88 -36.82
C SER A 281 -17.44 38.43 -36.98
N LYS A 282 -17.20 38.15 -38.25
CA LYS A 282 -16.66 37.00 -38.98
C LYS A 282 -15.79 36.00 -38.23
N GLY A 283 -15.93 34.73 -38.65
CA GLY A 283 -15.19 33.58 -38.14
C GLY A 283 -13.68 33.74 -38.20
N SER A 284 -13.07 33.36 -37.09
CA SER A 284 -11.73 32.79 -37.02
C SER A 284 -11.83 31.65 -36.01
N GLY A 285 -11.44 30.44 -36.42
CA GLY A 285 -11.31 29.32 -35.50
C GLY A 285 -10.33 29.68 -34.38
N PRO A 286 -10.42 29.06 -33.19
CA PRO A 286 -9.53 29.38 -32.08
C PRO A 286 -8.07 29.23 -32.54
N PRO A 287 -7.20 30.23 -32.30
CA PRO A 287 -5.81 30.16 -32.73
C PRO A 287 -5.15 28.98 -32.02
N TRP A 288 -4.62 28.04 -32.82
CA TRP A 288 -3.87 26.89 -32.35
C TRP A 288 -2.64 27.41 -31.60
N LYS A 289 -2.70 27.41 -30.25
CA LYS A 289 -1.56 27.81 -29.42
C LYS A 289 -0.39 26.88 -29.74
N LYS A 290 0.65 27.39 -30.39
CA LYS A 290 1.91 26.65 -30.59
C LYS A 290 2.41 26.19 -29.22
N LYS A 291 2.64 24.88 -29.06
CA LYS A 291 3.18 24.31 -27.83
C LYS A 291 4.55 24.93 -27.55
N ARG A 292 4.77 25.39 -26.31
CA ARG A 292 6.04 25.99 -25.89
C ARG A 292 7.03 24.86 -25.59
N MET A 293 8.22 24.91 -26.20
CA MET A 293 9.29 23.95 -25.94
C MET A 293 10.27 24.55 -24.93
N LYS A 294 10.61 23.79 -23.88
CA LYS A 294 11.66 24.16 -22.91
C LYS A 294 12.94 23.44 -23.27
N LYS A 295 14.03 24.20 -23.42
CA LYS A 295 15.37 23.65 -23.57
C LYS A 295 15.90 23.26 -22.20
N ILE A 296 16.28 22.00 -22.05
CA ILE A 296 16.84 21.46 -20.81
C ILE A 296 18.31 21.16 -21.06
N LYS A 297 19.18 21.73 -20.22
CA LYS A 297 20.62 21.46 -20.25
C LYS A 297 20.97 20.47 -19.16
N ILE A 298 21.72 19.42 -19.52
CA ILE A 298 22.17 18.39 -18.59
C ILE A 298 23.68 18.23 -18.67
N ALA A 299 24.36 18.23 -17.52
CA ALA A 299 25.76 17.87 -17.42
C ALA A 299 25.92 16.35 -17.61
N LEU A 300 26.86 15.93 -18.47
CA LEU A 300 27.06 14.51 -18.75
C LEU A 300 27.48 13.73 -17.50
N ALA A 301 28.30 14.33 -16.63
CA ALA A 301 28.70 13.74 -15.35
C ALA A 301 27.50 13.27 -14.49
N LEU A 302 26.40 14.02 -14.47
CA LEU A 302 25.17 13.62 -13.76
C LEU A 302 24.33 12.64 -14.58
N SER A 303 24.27 12.83 -15.89
CA SER A 303 23.51 11.96 -16.82
C SER A 303 24.02 10.52 -16.83
N GLU A 304 25.33 10.33 -16.68
CA GLU A 304 25.95 9.00 -16.70
C GLU A 304 25.65 8.19 -15.43
N LEU A 305 25.36 8.85 -14.30
CA LEU A 305 24.92 8.20 -13.05
C LEU A 305 23.49 7.65 -13.12
N VAL A 306 22.73 7.99 -14.16
CA VAL A 306 21.37 7.48 -14.37
C VAL A 306 21.43 6.16 -15.14
N ILE A 307 21.24 5.04 -14.44
CA ILE A 307 21.29 3.69 -15.02
C ILE A 307 19.88 3.11 -15.17
N TYR A 308 19.24 2.72 -14.06
CA TYR A 308 17.92 2.08 -14.02
C TYR A 308 16.76 3.05 -13.70
N GLY A 309 17.05 4.37 -13.72
CA GLY A 309 16.17 5.42 -13.24
C GLY A 309 15.88 6.53 -14.25
N LYS A 310 15.94 6.26 -15.56
CA LYS A 310 15.79 7.31 -16.57
C LYS A 310 14.38 7.89 -16.53
N SER A 311 14.26 9.15 -16.14
CA SER A 311 12.97 9.83 -16.10
C SER A 311 12.50 10.18 -17.51
N ARG A 312 11.32 9.67 -17.88
CA ARG A 312 10.65 9.91 -19.15
C ARG A 312 9.24 10.43 -18.91
N LYS A 313 8.89 11.49 -19.62
CA LYS A 313 7.54 12.05 -19.60
C LYS A 313 6.54 11.03 -20.16
N PHE A 314 5.43 10.84 -19.44
CA PHE A 314 4.34 10.01 -19.93
C PHE A 314 3.53 10.75 -21.00
N VAL A 315 3.41 10.16 -22.19
CA VAL A 315 2.61 10.68 -23.30
C VAL A 315 1.27 9.95 -23.39
N SER A 316 1.30 8.64 -23.63
CA SER A 316 0.13 7.75 -23.65
C SER A 316 0.56 6.30 -23.39
N PHE A 317 -0.39 5.42 -23.07
CA PHE A 317 -0.09 3.99 -22.90
C PHE A 317 0.37 3.33 -24.20
N GLU A 318 -0.18 3.74 -25.34
CA GLU A 318 0.22 3.27 -26.67
C GLU A 318 1.66 3.66 -26.99
N GLU A 319 2.02 4.93 -26.80
CA GLU A 319 3.38 5.42 -27.03
C GLU A 319 4.38 4.74 -26.09
N SER A 320 4.00 4.56 -24.83
CA SER A 320 4.84 3.85 -23.85
C SER A 320 5.06 2.39 -24.27
N ARG A 321 4.02 1.70 -24.74
CA ARG A 321 4.11 0.30 -25.17
C ARG A 321 5.05 0.12 -26.35
N GLU A 322 5.09 1.08 -27.27
CA GLU A 322 5.91 0.99 -28.48
C GLU A 322 7.36 1.46 -28.27
N LYS A 323 7.55 2.50 -27.44
CA LYS A 323 8.81 3.27 -27.43
C LYS A 323 9.49 3.33 -26.07
N GLN A 324 8.81 3.02 -24.98
CA GLN A 324 9.40 3.11 -23.64
C GLN A 324 10.25 1.89 -23.33
N LEU A 325 11.45 2.14 -22.80
CA LEU A 325 12.40 1.12 -22.42
C LEU A 325 12.23 0.74 -20.95
N PHE A 326 12.63 -0.47 -20.56
CA PHE A 326 12.39 -1.00 -19.21
C PHE A 326 13.07 -0.19 -18.09
N TYR A 327 14.15 0.52 -18.40
CA TYR A 327 14.91 1.38 -17.48
C TYR A 327 14.38 2.83 -17.44
N GLU A 328 13.26 3.10 -18.13
CA GLU A 328 12.60 4.40 -18.14
C GLU A 328 11.38 4.42 -17.22
N ASN A 329 11.31 5.45 -16.38
CA ASN A 329 10.29 5.64 -15.36
C ASN A 329 9.41 6.85 -15.71
N ASN A 330 8.12 6.75 -15.41
CA ASN A 330 7.21 7.89 -15.52
C ASN A 330 6.91 8.50 -14.16
N SER A 331 6.58 9.79 -14.14
CA SER A 331 6.00 10.48 -12.98
C SER A 331 4.70 11.17 -13.43
N ILE A 332 3.59 10.83 -12.79
CA ILE A 332 2.24 11.28 -13.15
C ILE A 332 1.57 11.87 -11.91
N GLY A 333 1.11 13.12 -11.99
CA GLY A 333 0.39 13.75 -10.87
C GLY A 333 -0.94 13.06 -10.56
N GLU A 334 -1.36 13.09 -9.30
CA GLU A 334 -2.53 12.31 -8.82
C GLU A 334 -3.83 12.54 -9.63
N GLY A 335 -4.07 13.77 -10.13
CA GLY A 335 -5.30 14.11 -10.85
C GLY A 335 -5.39 13.37 -12.19
N LYS A 336 -4.35 13.54 -13.01
CA LYS A 336 -4.16 12.80 -14.26
C LYS A 336 -4.13 11.29 -14.06
N ALA A 337 -3.41 10.82 -13.05
CA ALA A 337 -3.33 9.39 -12.75
C ALA A 337 -4.70 8.81 -12.38
N ARG A 338 -5.50 9.50 -11.56
CA ARG A 338 -6.86 9.07 -11.20
C ARG A 338 -7.79 9.05 -12.40
N LYS A 339 -7.70 10.04 -13.29
CA LYS A 339 -8.46 10.07 -14.55
C LYS A 339 -8.13 8.86 -15.42
N LEU A 340 -6.83 8.56 -15.59
CA LEU A 340 -6.37 7.39 -16.35
C LEU A 340 -6.80 6.08 -15.69
N ALA A 341 -6.72 5.97 -14.36
CA ALA A 341 -7.14 4.78 -13.62
C ALA A 341 -8.62 4.48 -13.83
N LYS A 342 -9.48 5.51 -13.87
CA LYS A 342 -10.93 5.33 -14.12
C LYS A 342 -11.26 5.01 -15.57
N GLN A 343 -10.57 5.63 -16.52
CA GLN A 343 -10.94 5.57 -17.94
C GLN A 343 -10.25 4.42 -18.70
N LYS A 344 -9.06 4.03 -18.26
CA LYS A 344 -8.14 3.13 -18.98
C LYS A 344 -7.43 2.22 -17.99
N ALA A 345 -8.17 1.66 -17.03
CA ALA A 345 -7.62 0.93 -15.89
C ALA A 345 -6.74 -0.25 -16.31
N ASN A 346 -7.22 -1.07 -17.26
CA ASN A 346 -6.50 -2.23 -17.75
C ASN A 346 -5.21 -1.85 -18.50
N GLU A 347 -5.26 -0.84 -19.38
CA GLU A 347 -4.05 -0.33 -20.06
C GLU A 347 -3.01 0.17 -19.02
N PHE A 348 -3.48 0.80 -17.94
CA PHE A 348 -2.60 1.26 -16.88
C PHE A 348 -1.97 0.10 -16.10
N VAL A 349 -2.73 -0.95 -15.76
CA VAL A 349 -2.19 -2.18 -15.15
C VAL A 349 -1.12 -2.81 -16.05
N GLN A 350 -1.39 -2.94 -17.35
CA GLN A 350 -0.42 -3.49 -18.30
C GLN A 350 0.84 -2.62 -18.41
N HIS A 351 0.69 -1.30 -18.31
CA HIS A 351 1.81 -0.35 -18.28
C HIS A 351 2.66 -0.55 -17.02
N THR A 352 2.06 -0.63 -15.83
CA THR A 352 2.80 -0.82 -14.56
C THR A 352 3.39 -2.24 -14.41
N ALA A 353 2.88 -3.22 -15.16
CA ALA A 353 3.54 -4.52 -15.29
C ALA A 353 4.87 -4.46 -16.06
N ARG A 354 5.10 -3.40 -16.85
CA ARG A 354 6.29 -3.22 -17.69
C ARG A 354 7.25 -2.17 -17.16
N PHE A 355 6.73 -1.09 -16.62
CA PHE A 355 7.50 0.10 -16.28
C PHE A 355 7.23 0.52 -14.83
N ILE A 356 8.23 1.13 -14.20
CA ILE A 356 8.06 1.76 -12.90
C ILE A 356 7.35 3.10 -13.10
N THR A 357 6.20 3.26 -12.46
CA THR A 357 5.40 4.48 -12.49
C THR A 357 5.34 5.11 -11.11
N ARG A 358 5.67 6.41 -11.04
CA ARG A 358 5.53 7.24 -9.84
C ARG A 358 4.27 8.08 -9.88
N ILE A 359 3.51 8.04 -8.78
CA ILE A 359 2.39 8.94 -8.53
C ILE A 359 2.79 9.91 -7.43
N TYR A 360 2.44 11.19 -7.58
CA TYR A 360 2.77 12.22 -6.59
C TYR A 360 1.58 13.16 -6.32
N PRO A 361 1.53 13.77 -5.12
CA PRO A 361 0.42 14.64 -4.73
C PRO A 361 0.28 15.86 -5.64
N LYS A 362 -0.96 16.34 -5.83
CA LYS A 362 -1.19 17.57 -6.61
C LYS A 362 -0.67 18.80 -5.86
N ARG A 363 -0.21 19.81 -6.62
CA ARG A 363 0.33 21.07 -6.09
C ARG A 363 -0.65 21.85 -5.21
N THR A 364 -1.96 21.70 -5.44
CA THR A 364 -3.01 22.33 -4.61
C THR A 364 -3.11 21.74 -3.20
N ARG A 365 -2.42 20.64 -2.88
CA ARG A 365 -2.25 20.11 -1.52
C ARG A 365 -1.16 20.87 -0.76
N THR A 366 -1.31 22.18 -0.66
CA THR A 366 -0.33 23.07 -0.03
C THR A 366 -0.10 22.77 1.45
N ASN A 367 -1.09 22.18 2.13
CA ASN A 367 -1.01 21.70 3.50
C ASN A 367 -0.32 20.32 3.65
N SER A 368 0.33 19.82 2.60
CA SER A 368 0.97 18.50 2.57
C SER A 368 0.00 17.33 2.84
N SER A 369 -1.30 17.49 2.59
CA SER A 369 -2.24 16.36 2.66
C SER A 369 -1.89 15.25 1.67
N ASN A 370 -2.41 14.05 1.91
CA ASN A 370 -2.17 12.88 1.07
C ASN A 370 -3.45 12.43 0.35
N TYR A 371 -3.30 11.87 -0.85
CA TYR A 371 -4.34 11.14 -1.57
C TYR A 371 -4.42 9.68 -1.06
N ASN A 372 -5.51 8.97 -1.38
CA ASN A 372 -5.65 7.56 -0.99
C ASN A 372 -4.68 6.69 -1.82
N PRO A 373 -3.65 6.06 -1.23
CA PRO A 373 -2.67 5.28 -2.01
C PRO A 373 -3.26 4.00 -2.60
N GLN A 374 -4.33 3.45 -2.00
CA GLN A 374 -4.94 2.19 -2.44
C GLN A 374 -5.42 2.25 -3.88
N GLU A 375 -5.94 3.40 -4.33
CA GLU A 375 -6.44 3.57 -5.72
C GLU A 375 -5.34 3.33 -6.76
N PHE A 376 -4.09 3.65 -6.43
CA PHE A 376 -2.94 3.49 -7.31
C PHE A 376 -2.24 2.14 -7.12
N TRP A 377 -2.29 1.55 -5.92
CA TRP A 377 -1.84 0.16 -5.75
C TRP A 377 -2.73 -0.84 -6.50
N ASN A 378 -4.04 -0.57 -6.59
CA ASN A 378 -4.99 -1.39 -7.35
C ASN A 378 -4.63 -1.51 -8.83
N ILE A 379 -3.97 -0.50 -9.40
CA ILE A 379 -3.49 -0.50 -10.80
C ILE A 379 -1.99 -0.85 -10.93
N GLY A 380 -1.35 -1.30 -9.83
CA GLY A 380 0.03 -1.77 -9.86
C GLY A 380 1.12 -0.69 -9.84
N CYS A 381 0.78 0.58 -9.61
CA CYS A 381 1.78 1.65 -9.48
C CYS A 381 2.72 1.38 -8.30
N GLN A 382 4.03 1.41 -8.57
CA GLN A 382 5.06 1.01 -7.63
C GLN A 382 5.45 2.13 -6.68
N LEU A 383 5.66 3.34 -7.22
CA LEU A 383 6.16 4.51 -6.49
C LEU A 383 5.01 5.46 -6.15
N VAL A 384 4.13 5.04 -5.25
CA VAL A 384 3.01 5.87 -4.77
C VAL A 384 3.53 6.82 -3.68
N ALA A 385 4.03 7.99 -4.10
CA ALA A 385 4.74 8.91 -3.24
C ALA A 385 3.79 9.74 -2.37
N LEU A 386 4.01 9.72 -1.05
CA LEU A 386 3.22 10.44 -0.06
C LEU A 386 4.07 11.43 0.74
N ASN A 387 3.43 12.45 1.30
CA ASN A 387 4.01 13.38 2.27
C ASN A 387 4.13 12.66 3.64
N PHE A 388 5.32 12.13 3.94
CA PHE A 388 5.59 11.28 5.11
C PHE A 388 5.49 12.00 6.47
N GLN A 389 5.57 13.33 6.45
CA GLN A 389 5.39 14.20 7.60
C GLN A 389 3.92 14.32 8.03
N THR A 390 2.97 14.00 7.14
CA THR A 390 1.54 14.21 7.37
C THR A 390 0.86 12.94 7.84
N SER A 391 0.61 12.83 9.14
CA SER A 391 -0.20 11.75 9.72
C SER A 391 -1.62 11.75 9.18
N GLY A 392 -2.22 10.57 9.00
CA GLY A 392 -3.57 10.42 8.47
C GLY A 392 -3.83 9.01 7.98
N VAL A 393 -5.07 8.73 7.57
CA VAL A 393 -5.47 7.41 7.03
C VAL A 393 -4.50 6.94 5.96
N GLN A 394 -4.08 7.85 5.08
CA GLN A 394 -3.23 7.57 3.94
C GLN A 394 -1.83 7.10 4.37
N MET A 395 -1.27 7.71 5.42
CA MET A 395 0.00 7.27 5.99
C MET A 395 -0.17 6.03 6.88
N ASP A 396 -1.33 5.82 7.51
CA ASP A 396 -1.66 4.58 8.21
C ASP A 396 -1.68 3.40 7.21
N LEU A 397 -2.28 3.60 6.02
CA LEU A 397 -2.29 2.64 4.91
C LEU A 397 -0.88 2.36 4.38
N GLN A 398 -0.07 3.41 4.17
CA GLN A 398 1.34 3.27 3.81
C GLN A 398 2.09 2.42 4.85
N ALA A 399 1.96 2.76 6.13
CA ALA A 399 2.66 2.09 7.20
C ALA A 399 2.29 0.60 7.24
N GLY A 400 1.00 0.26 7.31
CA GLY A 400 0.62 -1.16 7.41
C GLY A 400 0.93 -1.97 6.15
N LYS A 401 0.84 -1.39 4.94
CA LYS A 401 1.24 -2.09 3.71
C LYS A 401 2.71 -2.49 3.73
N PHE A 402 3.57 -1.59 4.20
CA PHE A 402 5.02 -1.79 4.22
C PHE A 402 5.56 -2.32 5.55
N LEU A 403 4.70 -2.63 6.53
CA LEU A 403 5.05 -3.49 7.67
C LEU A 403 5.21 -4.95 7.23
N ASP A 404 4.53 -5.34 6.14
CA ASP A 404 4.67 -6.66 5.54
C ASP A 404 6.07 -6.90 4.96
N ASN A 405 6.39 -8.16 4.68
CA ASN A 405 7.68 -8.60 4.12
C ASN A 405 8.89 -8.04 4.90
N GLY A 406 8.80 -8.10 6.22
CA GLY A 406 9.83 -7.69 7.17
C GLY A 406 10.17 -6.21 7.20
N GLY A 407 9.24 -5.34 6.81
CA GLY A 407 9.52 -3.90 6.82
C GLY A 407 10.53 -3.47 5.74
N SER A 408 10.81 -4.33 4.75
CA SER A 408 11.85 -4.13 3.74
C SER A 408 11.64 -2.88 2.87
N GLY A 409 10.40 -2.39 2.81
CA GLY A 409 9.97 -1.31 1.92
C GLY A 409 9.69 -1.78 0.48
N TYR A 410 9.76 -3.09 0.22
CA TYR A 410 9.44 -3.74 -1.06
C TYR A 410 8.42 -4.85 -0.84
N ILE A 411 7.26 -4.74 -1.48
CA ILE A 411 6.19 -5.75 -1.42
C ILE A 411 5.94 -6.28 -2.83
N LEU A 412 6.12 -7.58 -3.04
CA LEU A 412 5.87 -8.21 -4.33
C LEU A 412 4.41 -8.02 -4.74
N LYS A 413 4.18 -7.56 -5.97
CA LYS A 413 2.83 -7.37 -6.49
C LYS A 413 2.11 -8.73 -6.66
N PRO A 414 0.77 -8.75 -6.53
CA PRO A 414 -0.04 -9.86 -6.98
C PRO A 414 0.30 -10.27 -8.43
N GLU A 415 0.25 -11.57 -8.72
CA GLU A 415 0.64 -12.12 -10.02
C GLU A 415 -0.11 -11.48 -11.20
N TYR A 416 -1.41 -11.20 -11.04
CA TYR A 416 -2.22 -10.56 -12.07
C TYR A 416 -1.80 -9.11 -12.37
N LEU A 417 -1.06 -8.43 -11.47
CA LEU A 417 -0.46 -7.09 -11.69
C LEU A 417 1.00 -7.16 -12.20
N ARG A 418 1.53 -8.37 -12.37
CA ARG A 418 2.87 -8.66 -12.94
C ARG A 418 2.75 -9.20 -14.37
N ASN A 419 1.60 -9.79 -14.71
CA ASN A 419 1.30 -10.26 -16.06
C ASN A 419 1.04 -9.09 -17.03
N LYS A 420 1.91 -8.97 -18.05
CA LYS A 420 1.87 -7.93 -19.10
C LYS A 420 0.65 -8.01 -20.02
N ASN A 421 -0.06 -9.14 -20.03
CA ASN A 421 -1.23 -9.41 -20.88
C ASN A 421 -2.52 -9.57 -20.05
N THR A 422 -2.50 -9.16 -18.78
CA THR A 422 -3.64 -9.25 -17.88
C THR A 422 -4.86 -8.49 -18.44
N GLN A 423 -6.04 -9.06 -18.21
CA GLN A 423 -7.34 -8.42 -18.47
C GLN A 423 -7.95 -7.83 -17.20
N PHE A 424 -7.23 -7.88 -16.08
CA PHE A 424 -7.70 -7.34 -14.82
C PHE A 424 -7.98 -5.84 -14.92
N SER A 425 -9.13 -5.42 -14.38
CA SER A 425 -9.51 -4.04 -14.13
C SER A 425 -10.10 -3.95 -12.73
N PRO A 426 -9.66 -3.01 -11.88
CA PRO A 426 -10.23 -2.84 -10.55
C PRO A 426 -11.68 -2.33 -10.56
N TYR A 427 -12.22 -1.93 -11.73
CA TYR A 427 -13.60 -1.44 -11.88
C TYR A 427 -14.49 -2.41 -12.66
N GLU A 428 -13.91 -3.45 -13.27
CA GLU A 428 -14.61 -4.43 -14.11
C GLU A 428 -14.03 -5.81 -13.79
N LEU A 429 -14.62 -6.51 -12.83
CA LEU A 429 -14.21 -7.87 -12.48
C LEU A 429 -14.75 -8.86 -13.52
N THR A 430 -13.88 -9.74 -14.01
CA THR A 430 -14.26 -10.87 -14.87
C THR A 430 -14.89 -11.99 -14.03
N GLU A 431 -15.57 -12.98 -14.63
CA GLU A 431 -16.32 -13.99 -13.87
C GLU A 431 -15.44 -14.98 -13.04
N ASN A 432 -14.11 -14.98 -13.24
CA ASN A 432 -13.19 -15.93 -12.60
C ASN A 432 -12.59 -15.42 -11.27
N HIS A 433 -13.44 -14.94 -10.34
CA HIS A 433 -13.00 -14.52 -9.01
C HIS A 433 -13.54 -15.47 -7.93
N HIS A 434 -12.73 -15.72 -6.91
CA HIS A 434 -13.11 -16.52 -5.74
C HIS A 434 -13.22 -15.61 -4.52
N PRO A 435 -14.39 -14.99 -4.26
CA PRO A 435 -14.58 -14.14 -3.10
C PRO A 435 -14.37 -14.93 -1.82
N VAL A 436 -13.86 -14.26 -0.79
CA VAL A 436 -13.64 -14.86 0.53
C VAL A 436 -14.53 -14.15 1.54
N LYS A 437 -15.29 -14.93 2.32
CA LYS A 437 -16.05 -14.40 3.45
C LYS A 437 -15.10 -14.10 4.61
N LEU A 438 -15.08 -12.84 5.05
CA LEU A 438 -14.32 -12.39 6.22
C LEU A 438 -15.28 -11.98 7.33
N THR A 439 -15.24 -12.70 8.46
CA THR A 439 -15.98 -12.34 9.67
C THR A 439 -15.01 -11.81 10.72
N ILE A 440 -15.23 -10.56 11.15
CA ILE A 440 -14.46 -9.88 12.19
C ILE A 440 -15.38 -9.67 13.39
N LYS A 441 -15.04 -10.29 14.52
CA LYS A 441 -15.74 -10.06 15.78
C LYS A 441 -14.96 -9.09 16.66
N LEU A 442 -15.50 -7.90 16.86
CA LEU A 442 -14.99 -6.98 17.89
C LEU A 442 -15.43 -7.48 19.26
N ILE A 443 -14.47 -7.76 20.15
CA ILE A 443 -14.73 -8.31 21.48
C ILE A 443 -14.61 -7.23 22.56
N SER A 444 -13.42 -6.60 22.67
CA SER A 444 -13.11 -5.63 23.71
C SER A 444 -11.92 -4.73 23.32
N GLY A 445 -11.81 -3.57 23.98
CA GLY A 445 -10.65 -2.69 23.93
C GLY A 445 -10.00 -2.60 25.32
N HIS A 446 -8.67 -2.65 25.39
CA HIS A 446 -7.91 -2.59 26.64
C HIS A 446 -6.93 -1.42 26.60
N GLN A 447 -6.87 -0.65 27.68
CA GLN A 447 -5.94 0.47 27.85
C GLN A 447 -5.93 1.44 26.66
N LEU A 448 -7.13 1.78 26.16
CA LEU A 448 -7.25 2.75 25.08
C LEU A 448 -6.65 4.09 25.55
N PRO A 449 -5.82 4.75 24.72
CA PRO A 449 -5.15 5.97 25.11
C PRO A 449 -6.18 7.05 25.48
N PRO A 450 -5.91 7.87 26.50
CA PRO A 450 -6.81 8.93 26.91
C PRO A 450 -7.04 9.90 25.75
N SER A 451 -8.28 10.39 25.64
CA SER A 451 -8.61 11.40 24.64
C SER A 451 -7.84 12.69 24.95
N SER A 452 -7.03 13.16 24.00
CA SER A 452 -6.31 14.45 24.08
C SER A 452 -7.24 15.67 24.19
N VAL A 453 -8.55 15.45 24.06
CA VAL A 453 -9.59 16.49 24.03
C VAL A 453 -10.48 16.46 25.28
N SER A 454 -10.34 15.45 26.15
CA SER A 454 -11.18 15.30 27.36
C SER A 454 -10.45 15.75 28.62
N ARG A 455 -10.99 16.77 29.31
CA ARG A 455 -10.47 17.24 30.62
C ARG A 455 -10.67 16.23 31.76
N THR A 456 -11.50 15.20 31.56
CA THR A 456 -11.92 14.27 32.61
C THR A 456 -11.34 12.86 32.47
N ASN A 457 -10.43 12.61 31.51
CA ASN A 457 -9.90 11.28 31.16
C ASN A 457 -10.97 10.20 30.86
N LYS A 458 -12.24 10.58 30.77
CA LYS A 458 -13.33 9.71 30.32
C LYS A 458 -13.41 9.83 28.80
N ALA A 459 -13.18 8.71 28.12
CA ALA A 459 -13.35 8.57 26.69
C ALA A 459 -14.62 7.75 26.45
N ASP A 460 -15.37 8.12 25.42
CA ASP A 460 -16.48 7.33 24.89
C ASP A 460 -15.99 6.68 23.58
N PRO A 461 -15.30 5.53 23.63
CA PRO A 461 -14.67 4.96 22.45
C PRO A 461 -15.70 4.44 21.45
N VAL A 462 -15.33 4.58 20.18
CA VAL A 462 -15.94 3.95 19.02
C VAL A 462 -14.83 3.26 18.25
N VAL A 463 -15.09 2.05 17.76
CA VAL A 463 -14.20 1.34 16.85
C VAL A 463 -14.77 1.43 15.45
N VAL A 464 -13.89 1.68 14.47
CA VAL A 464 -14.25 1.73 13.05
C VAL A 464 -13.47 0.63 12.35
N ILE A 465 -14.18 -0.21 11.60
CA ILE A 465 -13.55 -1.26 10.77
C ILE A 465 -13.71 -0.80 9.33
N GLU A 466 -12.59 -0.67 8.61
CA GLU A 466 -12.55 -0.18 7.23
C GLU A 466 -11.79 -1.20 6.38
N ILE A 467 -12.39 -1.67 5.29
CA ILE A 467 -11.73 -2.53 4.30
C ILE A 467 -11.27 -1.65 3.13
N TYR A 468 -9.99 -1.77 2.78
CA TYR A 468 -9.38 -1.04 1.69
C TYR A 468 -8.89 -2.02 0.63
N GLY A 469 -9.44 -1.91 -0.58
CA GLY A 469 -9.10 -2.75 -1.73
C GLY A 469 -9.55 -2.09 -3.03
N ILE A 470 -9.98 -2.90 -3.99
CA ILE A 470 -10.76 -2.42 -5.14
C ILE A 470 -12.09 -1.82 -4.65
N PRO A 471 -12.75 -0.95 -5.45
CA PRO A 471 -14.00 -0.30 -5.04
C PRO A 471 -15.08 -1.26 -4.52
N GLU A 472 -15.22 -2.44 -5.13
CA GLU A 472 -16.23 -3.43 -4.75
C GLU A 472 -15.98 -4.04 -3.36
N ASP A 473 -14.71 -4.13 -2.92
CA ASP A 473 -14.35 -4.66 -1.59
C ASP A 473 -14.43 -3.59 -0.49
N GLN A 474 -14.56 -2.31 -0.84
CA GLN A 474 -14.48 -1.22 0.14
C GLN A 474 -15.74 -1.13 0.98
N THR A 475 -15.57 -1.35 2.30
CA THR A 475 -16.66 -1.21 3.26
C THR A 475 -16.17 -0.54 4.54
N LYS A 476 -17.11 0.06 5.28
CA LYS A 476 -16.85 0.76 6.53
C LYS A 476 -17.97 0.51 7.52
N GLN A 477 -17.60 0.06 8.71
CA GLN A 477 -18.54 -0.20 9.80
C GLN A 477 -18.09 0.43 11.11
N HIS A 478 -19.05 0.69 11.99
CA HIS A 478 -18.86 1.37 13.26
C HIS A 478 -19.43 0.54 14.41
N SER A 479 -18.73 0.52 15.53
CA SER A 479 -19.30 0.02 16.78
C SER A 479 -20.29 1.01 17.38
N CYS A 480 -21.17 0.50 18.23
CA CYS A 480 -21.88 1.34 19.19
C CYS A 480 -20.88 2.04 20.14
N VAL A 481 -21.32 3.18 20.69
CA VAL A 481 -20.53 4.00 21.62
C VAL A 481 -20.53 3.32 23.00
N VAL A 482 -19.35 3.08 23.56
CA VAL A 482 -19.22 2.61 24.95
C VAL A 482 -19.07 3.82 25.86
N LYS A 483 -20.09 4.16 26.65
CA LYS A 483 -20.09 5.36 27.50
C LYS A 483 -19.28 5.17 28.78
N GLY A 484 -18.48 6.17 29.16
CA GLY A 484 -17.92 6.28 30.51
C GLY A 484 -16.71 5.38 30.85
N ASN A 485 -16.17 4.64 29.89
CA ASN A 485 -15.00 3.77 30.10
C ASN A 485 -13.68 4.54 29.92
N GLY A 486 -13.36 5.39 30.89
CA GLY A 486 -11.98 5.84 31.14
C GLY A 486 -11.19 4.78 31.93
N PRO A 487 -9.87 4.94 32.12
CA PRO A 487 -9.07 4.04 32.96
C PRO A 487 -9.46 4.22 34.42
N ALA A 488 -10.60 3.67 34.83
CA ALA A 488 -10.93 3.45 36.22
C ALA A 488 -10.31 2.11 36.61
N VAL A 489 -9.46 2.14 37.63
CA VAL A 489 -9.03 0.93 38.35
C VAL A 489 -10.31 0.24 38.83
N GLY A 490 -10.67 -0.89 38.22
CA GLY A 490 -11.69 -1.80 38.72
C GLY A 490 -13.15 -1.55 38.32
N SER A 491 -13.47 -1.28 37.04
CA SER A 491 -14.87 -1.34 36.58
C SER A 491 -15.06 -2.30 35.40
N GLU A 492 -16.15 -3.08 35.50
CA GLU A 492 -16.53 -4.23 34.67
C GLU A 492 -16.47 -3.96 33.16
N SER A 493 -15.79 -4.86 32.46
CA SER A 493 -15.71 -4.91 31.00
C SER A 493 -17.05 -5.34 30.40
N GLY A 494 -17.81 -4.40 29.85
CA GLY A 494 -18.94 -4.71 28.98
C GLY A 494 -18.46 -5.34 27.67
N SER A 495 -18.94 -6.55 27.36
CA SER A 495 -18.73 -7.23 26.08
C SER A 495 -19.82 -6.80 25.10
N HIS A 496 -19.44 -6.18 23.97
CA HIS A 496 -20.34 -5.93 22.85
C HIS A 496 -19.85 -6.75 21.66
N SER A 497 -20.68 -7.66 21.15
CA SER A 497 -20.37 -8.43 19.94
C SER A 497 -20.92 -7.69 18.72
N LEU A 498 -20.08 -7.46 17.73
CA LEU A 498 -20.49 -7.12 16.35
C LEU A 498 -20.12 -8.30 15.48
N GLU A 499 -21.08 -8.78 14.69
CA GLU A 499 -20.90 -9.85 13.72
C GLU A 499 -20.98 -9.23 12.33
N LEU A 500 -20.00 -9.58 11.50
CA LEU A 500 -19.80 -9.05 10.16
C LEU A 500 -20.10 -10.19 9.18
N ASP A 501 -21.28 -10.14 8.56
CA ASP A 501 -21.65 -10.99 7.44
C ASP A 501 -21.53 -10.18 6.14
N LEU A 502 -20.55 -10.55 5.30
CA LEU A 502 -20.45 -10.08 3.94
C LEU A 502 -21.13 -11.11 3.03
N GLN A 503 -22.38 -10.85 2.68
CA GLN A 503 -23.03 -11.42 1.49
C GLN A 503 -23.06 -10.33 0.43
N SER A 504 -22.72 -10.67 -0.81
CA SER A 504 -23.08 -9.85 -1.97
C SER A 504 -24.59 -9.62 -1.94
N GLN A 505 -25.03 -8.39 -1.66
CA GLN A 505 -26.44 -8.04 -1.69
C GLN A 505 -26.87 -7.98 -3.16
N GLU A 506 -27.61 -8.98 -3.61
CA GLU A 506 -28.66 -8.74 -4.59
C GLU A 506 -29.81 -8.09 -3.79
N GLU A 507 -30.10 -6.82 -4.08
CA GLU A 507 -31.24 -6.11 -3.50
C GLU A 507 -32.54 -6.70 -4.08
N GLU A 508 -33.30 -7.44 -3.28
CA GLU A 508 -34.75 -7.57 -3.48
C GLU A 508 -35.43 -6.44 -2.71
N GLU A 509 -36.10 -5.54 -3.44
CA GLU A 509 -37.01 -4.53 -2.90
C GLU A 509 -38.24 -5.23 -2.30
N GLU A 510 -38.45 -5.11 -0.98
CA GLU A 510 -39.76 -5.36 -0.36
C GLU A 510 -40.30 -4.04 0.23
N GLU A 511 -41.54 -3.74 -0.16
CA GLU A 511 -42.33 -2.56 0.21
C GLU A 511 -42.63 -2.52 1.73
N GLU A 512 -42.42 -1.37 2.36
CA GLU A 512 -42.86 -1.09 3.73
C GLU A 512 -44.38 -0.93 3.80
N GLU A 513 -45.04 -1.73 4.64
CA GLU A 513 -46.38 -1.43 5.15
C GLU A 513 -46.29 -1.08 6.65
N GLU A 514 -46.62 0.17 6.96
CA GLU A 514 -46.76 0.75 8.30
C GLU A 514 -47.79 -0.01 9.15
N ASN A 515 -47.45 -0.35 10.40
CA ASN A 515 -48.37 -0.26 11.54
C ASN A 515 -47.62 -0.34 12.87
N GLY A 516 -47.72 0.74 13.66
CA GLY A 516 -47.12 0.84 15.00
C GLY A 516 -47.98 0.24 16.11
N LEU A 517 -47.34 -0.19 17.20
CA LEU A 517 -47.85 -0.06 18.57
C LEU A 517 -46.77 -0.43 19.61
N CYS A 518 -46.62 0.45 20.61
CA CYS A 518 -45.78 0.31 21.79
C CYS A 518 -46.18 -0.85 22.71
N GLY A 519 -45.20 -1.50 23.36
CA GLY A 519 -45.44 -2.45 24.45
C GLY A 519 -44.18 -2.82 25.24
N LEU A 520 -44.31 -2.85 26.57
CA LEU A 520 -43.29 -2.95 27.62
C LEU A 520 -42.53 -4.30 27.70
N ARG A 521 -41.32 -4.28 28.30
CA ARG A 521 -40.54 -5.48 28.74
C ARG A 521 -41.25 -6.22 29.90
N PRO A 522 -40.95 -7.51 30.17
CA PRO A 522 -39.78 -7.88 31.01
C PRO A 522 -39.04 -9.18 30.59
N ALA A 523 -37.91 -9.41 31.25
CA ALA A 523 -36.93 -10.49 31.05
C ALA A 523 -37.46 -11.92 31.25
N SER A 524 -36.83 -12.90 30.58
CA SER A 524 -36.38 -14.20 31.13
C SER A 524 -35.69 -15.06 30.06
N LEU A 525 -34.66 -15.81 30.47
CA LEU A 525 -34.03 -16.91 29.73
C LEU A 525 -35.06 -17.86 29.12
N LEU A 526 -34.78 -18.38 27.91
CA LEU A 526 -35.19 -19.72 27.50
C LEU A 526 -34.35 -20.21 26.32
N PHE A 527 -33.69 -21.36 26.54
CA PHE A 527 -33.26 -22.28 25.49
C PHE A 527 -34.50 -22.74 24.71
N PHE A 528 -34.44 -22.77 23.37
CA PHE A 528 -35.09 -23.83 22.59
C PHE A 528 -34.34 -24.13 21.31
N CYS A 529 -34.08 -25.42 21.13
CA CYS A 529 -33.79 -26.09 19.89
C CYS A 529 -35.10 -26.18 19.09
N PHE A 530 -35.11 -25.86 17.79
CA PHE A 530 -36.13 -26.37 16.87
C PHE A 530 -35.52 -26.69 15.51
N ASP A 531 -35.67 -27.96 15.17
CA ASP A 531 -35.65 -28.58 13.86
C ASP A 531 -37.09 -28.51 13.32
N SER A 532 -37.31 -28.07 12.08
CA SER A 532 -38.47 -28.53 11.30
C SER A 532 -38.52 -28.00 9.85
N SER A 533 -38.44 -28.96 8.94
CA SER A 533 -39.39 -29.24 7.85
C SER A 533 -39.55 -28.28 6.66
N THR A 534 -39.03 -28.81 5.55
CA THR A 534 -39.58 -28.84 4.18
C THR A 534 -41.09 -28.61 4.02
N SER A 535 -41.47 -27.71 3.11
CA SER A 535 -42.75 -27.78 2.38
C SER A 535 -42.52 -28.44 1.01
N LYS A 536 -43.45 -29.32 0.64
CA LYS A 536 -43.54 -29.99 -0.65
C LYS A 536 -44.41 -29.17 -1.57
N GLU A 537 -44.02 -29.03 -2.83
CA GLU A 537 -44.97 -29.16 -3.95
C GLU A 537 -44.40 -30.06 -5.05
N LYS A 538 -45.23 -31.02 -5.45
CA LYS A 538 -45.04 -32.01 -6.51
C LYS A 538 -45.71 -31.52 -7.78
N LYS A 539 -45.06 -31.77 -8.93
CA LYS A 539 -45.61 -32.26 -10.23
C LYS A 539 -44.46 -32.07 -11.25
N THR A 540 -44.09 -32.97 -12.16
CA THR A 540 -44.66 -34.21 -12.68
C THR A 540 -43.52 -34.98 -13.37
N ALA A 541 -43.64 -36.30 -13.48
CA ALA A 541 -42.66 -37.19 -14.08
C ALA A 541 -42.75 -37.21 -15.62
N GLU A 542 -41.62 -37.40 -16.29
CA GLU A 542 -41.59 -38.19 -17.53
C GLU A 542 -40.24 -38.93 -17.72
N LYS A 543 -40.38 -40.21 -18.10
CA LYS A 543 -39.33 -41.19 -18.36
C LYS A 543 -38.65 -40.88 -19.69
N CYS A 544 -37.35 -41.13 -19.78
CA CYS A 544 -36.80 -41.82 -20.95
C CYS A 544 -35.50 -42.57 -20.64
N SER A 545 -35.54 -43.86 -20.94
CA SER A 545 -34.51 -44.88 -20.81
C SER A 545 -33.47 -44.80 -21.95
N GLY A 546 -32.20 -45.15 -21.69
CA GLY A 546 -31.19 -45.27 -22.75
C GLY A 546 -29.85 -45.92 -22.38
N LYS A 547 -29.85 -47.26 -22.31
CA LYS A 547 -28.79 -48.22 -22.72
C LYS A 547 -27.28 -47.96 -22.41
N ALA A 548 -26.79 -48.84 -21.54
CA ALA A 548 -25.53 -49.62 -21.55
C ALA A 548 -24.48 -49.46 -22.67
N LYS A 549 -23.19 -49.49 -22.27
CA LYS A 549 -22.22 -50.54 -22.70
C LYS A 549 -20.94 -50.56 -21.84
N GLN A 550 -20.54 -51.77 -21.45
CA GLN A 550 -19.25 -52.14 -20.84
C GLN A 550 -18.20 -52.51 -21.91
N SER A 551 -16.92 -52.28 -21.59
CA SER A 551 -15.76 -53.15 -21.90
C SER A 551 -14.55 -52.58 -21.13
N LYS A 552 -13.97 -53.21 -20.09
CA LYS A 552 -12.91 -54.26 -20.10
C LYS A 552 -11.88 -54.05 -21.22
N GLN A 553 -10.56 -54.09 -21.04
CA GLN A 553 -9.64 -54.52 -19.99
C GLN A 553 -8.24 -54.05 -20.47
N GLN A 554 -7.26 -53.88 -19.57
CA GLN A 554 -5.94 -54.56 -19.62
C GLN A 554 -4.82 -53.73 -18.96
N GLU A 555 -4.17 -54.38 -18.01
CA GLU A 555 -3.09 -53.93 -17.12
C GLU A 555 -1.76 -53.71 -17.88
N ASN A 556 -0.95 -52.76 -17.41
CA ASN A 556 0.47 -52.99 -17.13
C ASN A 556 1.17 -51.82 -16.39
N SER A 557 1.81 -52.19 -15.28
CA SER A 557 3.12 -51.77 -14.75
C SER A 557 3.47 -50.29 -14.46
N ASN A 558 3.79 -50.07 -13.17
CA ASN A 558 4.96 -49.36 -12.62
C ASN A 558 5.07 -47.82 -12.58
N SER A 559 5.50 -47.40 -11.38
CA SER A 559 6.05 -46.12 -10.92
C SER A 559 5.06 -45.01 -10.54
N ALA A 560 4.77 -44.95 -9.23
CA ALA A 560 4.23 -43.77 -8.58
C ALA A 560 5.32 -42.70 -8.48
N ALA A 561 5.26 -41.70 -9.37
CA ALA A 561 5.92 -40.42 -9.17
C ALA A 561 4.89 -39.45 -8.60
N CYS A 562 5.09 -39.03 -7.36
CA CYS A 562 4.33 -37.94 -6.73
C CYS A 562 4.60 -36.64 -7.49
N LEU A 563 3.71 -36.29 -8.42
CA LEU A 563 3.61 -34.95 -8.96
C LEU A 563 2.90 -34.08 -7.93
N GLY A 564 3.69 -33.27 -7.22
CA GLY A 564 3.19 -32.20 -6.37
C GLY A 564 2.43 -31.19 -7.23
N LEU A 565 1.16 -31.00 -6.93
CA LEU A 565 0.35 -29.91 -7.47
C LEU A 565 0.87 -28.58 -6.89
N PRO A 566 0.98 -27.51 -7.70
CA PRO A 566 1.40 -26.21 -7.21
C PRO A 566 0.29 -25.57 -6.38
N CYS A 567 0.59 -25.23 -5.12
CA CYS A 567 -0.26 -24.35 -4.31
C CYS A 567 -0.37 -23.00 -5.00
N HIS A 568 -1.56 -22.66 -5.49
CA HIS A 568 -1.90 -21.32 -5.91
C HIS A 568 -1.81 -20.36 -4.70
N HIS A 569 -0.84 -19.44 -4.75
CA HIS A 569 -0.76 -18.32 -3.82
C HIS A 569 -1.98 -17.40 -4.00
N THR A 570 -2.97 -17.53 -3.12
CA THR A 570 -4.04 -16.54 -2.99
C THR A 570 -3.44 -15.20 -2.57
N SER A 571 -3.69 -14.16 -3.37
CA SER A 571 -3.30 -12.78 -3.08
C SER A 571 -3.87 -12.36 -1.73
N GLN A 572 -3.01 -12.05 -0.76
CA GLN A 572 -3.43 -11.61 0.56
C GLN A 572 -3.75 -10.11 0.50
N GLN A 573 -5.03 -9.77 0.66
CA GLN A 573 -5.47 -8.41 0.90
C GLN A 573 -5.02 -7.98 2.30
N LEU A 574 -4.43 -6.79 2.41
CA LEU A 574 -4.05 -6.18 3.68
C LEU A 574 -5.28 -5.57 4.35
N PHE A 575 -5.69 -6.10 5.49
CA PHE A 575 -6.76 -5.53 6.32
C PHE A 575 -6.17 -4.55 7.33
N PHE A 576 -6.70 -3.33 7.36
CA PHE A 576 -6.31 -2.29 8.31
C PHE A 576 -7.35 -2.15 9.41
N PHE A 577 -6.93 -2.30 10.67
CA PHE A 577 -7.79 -2.06 11.82
C PHE A 577 -7.52 -0.68 12.41
N ARG A 578 -8.57 0.13 12.56
CA ARG A 578 -8.44 1.47 13.14
C ARG A 578 -9.46 1.75 14.23
N SER A 579 -9.04 1.80 15.48
CA SER A 579 -9.84 2.45 16.52
C SER A 579 -9.67 3.97 16.45
N ARG A 580 -10.67 4.71 15.94
CA ARG A 580 -10.78 6.17 16.16
C ARG A 580 -11.98 6.45 17.05
N ALA A 581 -11.74 7.00 18.24
CA ALA A 581 -12.77 7.66 19.02
C ALA A 581 -13.20 8.94 18.28
N VAL A 582 -14.40 8.97 17.70
CA VAL A 582 -14.99 10.21 17.14
C VAL A 582 -16.24 10.56 17.93
N LYS A 583 -16.39 11.85 18.23
CA LYS A 583 -17.51 12.39 19.00
C LYS A 583 -18.68 12.67 18.06
N THR A 584 -19.87 12.16 18.38
CA THR A 584 -21.12 12.70 17.86
C THR A 584 -21.43 14.00 18.59
N LYS A 585 -21.59 15.10 17.84
CA LYS A 585 -22.25 16.30 18.37
C LYS A 585 -23.73 15.94 18.52
N THR A 586 -24.19 15.78 19.75
CA THR A 586 -25.61 15.91 20.04
C THR A 586 -25.98 17.37 19.77
N GLN A 587 -26.71 17.64 18.69
CA GLN A 587 -27.48 18.87 18.59
C GLN A 587 -28.58 18.77 19.66
N LEU A 588 -28.67 19.79 20.51
CA LEU A 588 -29.85 20.08 21.31
C LEU A 588 -30.90 20.73 20.41
#